data_AF-A0A7V9LZD1-F1
#
_entry.id   AF-A0A7V9LZD1-F1
#
_cell.length_a   1.000
_cell.length_b   1.000
_cell.length_c   1.000
_cell.angle_alpha   90.00
_cell.angle_beta   90.00
_cell.angle_gamma   90.00
#
_symmetry.space_group_name_H-M   'P 1'
#
loop_
_entity.id
_entity.type
_entity.pdbx_description
1 polymer ?
#
loop_
_entity_poly.entity_id
_entity_poly.type
_entity_poly.pdbx_seq_one_letter_code
_entity_poly.pdbx_strand_id
1 'polypeptide(L)' 'MRVVVADDHALLRAGIVELLAGAGFDVVGQAADAEQLLTVVADT' A
#
# COMPACT_ATOMS: atom_id res chain seq x y z
N MET A 1 12.60 3.68 -2.35
CA MET A 1 11.67 3.27 -3.43
C MET A 1 10.26 3.51 -2.92
N ARG A 2 9.40 4.11 -3.74
CA ARG A 2 8.01 4.42 -3.38
C ARG A 2 7.12 3.21 -3.68
N VAL A 3 6.25 2.84 -2.75
CA VAL A 3 5.41 1.64 -2.85
C VAL A 3 3.96 1.97 -2.50
N VAL A 4 3.03 1.45 -3.29
CA VAL A 4 1.60 1.37 -2.95
C VAL A 4 1.27 -0.09 -2.68
N VAL A 5 0.54 -0.37 -1.60
CA VAL A 5 0.15 -1.74 -1.22
C VAL A 5 -1.35 -1.93 -1.45
N ALA A 6 -1.72 -2.88 -2.30
CA ALA A 6 -3.11 -3.23 -2.58
C ALA A 6 -3.39 -4.68 -2.16
N ASP A 7 -4.38 -4.86 -1.29
CA ASP A 7 -4.82 -6.17 -0.79
C ASP A 7 -6.25 -6.02 -0.21
N ASP A 8 -7.16 -6.95 -0.48
CA ASP A 8 -8.55 -6.90 -0.01
C ASP A 8 -8.70 -7.29 1.48
N HIS A 9 -7.68 -7.91 2.07
CA HIS A 9 -7.65 -8.27 3.49
C HIS A 9 -6.93 -7.20 4.31
N ALA A 10 -7.69 -6.45 5.11
CA ALA A 10 -7.17 -5.32 5.89
C ALA A 10 -5.99 -5.69 6.82
N LEU A 11 -6.04 -6.85 7.49
CA LEU A 11 -4.97 -7.29 8.39
C LEU A 11 -3.67 -7.60 7.64
N LEU A 12 -3.77 -8.25 6.48
CA LEU A 12 -2.61 -8.58 5.66
C LEU A 12 -1.98 -7.32 5.09
N ARG A 13 -2.80 -6.41 4.56
CA ARG A 13 -2.35 -5.11 4.04
C ARG A 13 -1.56 -4.32 5.08
N ALA A 14 -2.07 -4.21 6.31
CA ALA A 14 -1.37 -3.55 7.40
C ALA A 14 -0.04 -4.24 7.73
N GLY A 15 -0.01 -5.58 7.78
CA GLY A 15 1.22 -6.33 8.02
C GLY A 15 2.30 -6.12 6.95
N ILE A 16 1.91 -6.09 5.67
CA ILE A 16 2.84 -5.82 4.56
C ILE A 16 3.42 -4.41 4.66
N VAL A 17 2.60 -3.42 5.01
CA VAL A 17 3.03 -2.02 5.17
C VAL A 17 4.09 -1.90 6.25
N GLU A 18 3.89 -2.51 7.41
CA GLU A 18 4.86 -2.51 8.51
C GLU A 18 6.19 -3.17 8.11
N LEU A 19 6.13 -4.30 7.39
CA LEU A 19 7.34 -4.98 6.91
C LEU A 19 8.12 -4.13 5.90
N LEU A 20 7.43 -3.49 4.96
CA LEU A 20 8.05 -2.63 3.96
C LEU A 20 8.64 -1.37 4.58
N ALA A 21 7.91 -0.71 5.50
CA ALA A 21 8.42 0.44 6.24
C ALA A 21 9.65 0.07 7.07
N GLY A 22 9.61 -1.06 7.80
CA GLY A 22 10.74 -1.58 8.55
C GLY A 22 11.96 -1.93 7.70
N ALA A 23 11.76 -2.27 6.42
CA ALA A 23 12.82 -2.50 5.44
C ALA A 23 13.32 -1.22 4.74
N GLY A 24 12.81 -0.04 5.09
CA GLY A 24 13.25 1.25 4.55
C GLY A 24 12.57 1.66 3.23
N PHE A 25 11.45 1.04 2.87
CA PHE A 25 10.62 1.49 1.76
C PHE A 25 9.68 2.63 2.18
N ASP A 26 9.37 3.52 1.24
CA ASP A 26 8.42 4.61 1.44
C ASP A 26 7.04 4.15 0.95
N VAL A 27 6.18 3.74 1.88
CA VAL A 27 4.81 3.33 1.58
C VAL A 27 3.95 4.57 1.44
N VAL A 28 3.64 4.95 0.20
CA VAL A 28 2.97 6.20 -0.14
C VAL A 28 1.45 6.07 -0.24
N GLY A 29 0.92 4.85 -0.13
CA GLY A 29 -0.52 4.62 -0.10
C GLY A 29 -0.91 3.15 0.05
N GLN A 30 -2.20 2.94 0.35
CA GLN A 30 -2.81 1.62 0.51
C GLN A 30 -4.17 1.59 -0.20
N ALA A 31 -4.53 0.43 -0.75
CA ALA A 31 -5.81 0.22 -1.40
C ALA A 31 -6.45 -1.14 -1.03
N ALA A 32 -7.77 -1.17 -0.88
CA ALA A 32 -8.54 -2.38 -0.62
C ALA A 32 -9.09 -3.03 -1.90
N ASP A 33 -9.06 -2.31 -3.02
CA ASP A 33 -9.58 -2.77 -4.31
C ASP A 33 -8.89 -2.05 -5.47
N ALA A 34 -9.27 -2.42 -6.70
CA ALA A 34 -8.69 -1.89 -7.93
C ALA A 34 -9.02 -0.41 -8.17
N GLU A 35 -10.23 0.05 -7.86
CA GLU A 35 -10.63 1.44 -8.08
C GLU A 35 -9.87 2.38 -7.14
N GLN A 36 -9.75 1.99 -5.88
CA GLN A 36 -8.95 2.70 -4.89
C GLN A 36 -7.47 2.69 -5.27
N LEU A 37 -6.94 1.56 -5.78
CA LEU A 37 -5.54 1.48 -6.20
C LEU A 37 -5.23 2.47 -7.32
N LEU A 38 -6.09 2.54 -8.35
CA LEU A 38 -5.90 3.48 -9.45
C LEU A 38 -5.93 4.93 -8.96
N THR A 39 -6.83 5.26 -8.02
CA THR A 39 -6.91 6.59 -7.40
C THR A 39 -5.62 6.92 -6.64
N VAL A 40 -5.17 6.02 -5.76
CA VAL A 40 -3.97 6.23 -4.95
C VAL A 40 -2.72 6.38 -5.83
N VAL A 41 -2.57 5.59 -6.88
CA VAL A 41 -1.44 5.70 -7.82
C VAL A 41 -1.48 7.00 -8.61
N ALA A 42 -2.67 7.49 -8.98
CA ALA A 42 -2.80 8.77 -9.67
C ALA A 42 -2.43 9.98 -8.78
N ASP A 43 -2.70 9.88 -7.48
CA ASP A 43 -2.52 10.95 -6.49
C ASP A 43 -1.16 10.92 -5.77
N THR A 44 -0.31 9.93 -6.05
CA THR A 44 1.01 9.76 -5.40
C THR A 44 2.17 10.04 -6.34
#